data_AF-A0A9D4WR76-F1
#
_entry.id   AF-A0A9D4WR76-F1
#
_cell.length_a   1.000
_cell.length_b   1.000
_cell.length_c   1.000
_cell.angle_alpha   90.00
_cell.angle_beta   90.00
_cell.angle_gamma   90.00
#
_symmetry.space_group_name_H-M   'P 1'
#
loop_
_entity.id
_entity.type
_entity.pdbx_description
1 polymer ?
#
loop_
_entity_poly.entity_id
_entity_poly.type
_entity_poly.pdbx_seq_one_letter_code
_entity_poly.pdbx_strand_id
1 'polypeptide(L)'
;MKPGTFYALPQSPQLFKQMLMVAGFDKYYQVARCFRDEDLRADRQPEFTQLDMKMAFTPLEDMLTLNEELIRKVFLEIKGVELPNPFPRLTYAEAMNRYGSDRPDTRFDLELKDVMLFISPPLGTFMVSDIFSGSSFKVFSDSLESGGIIKVLCVPNGAKKYSNSTLKKGDIYNEAFKSGAKGLPFLKITENGK
;
A
#
# COMPACT_ATOMS: atom_id res chain seq x y z
N MET A 1 19.98 -39.91 10.22
CA MET A 1 19.90 -39.18 8.92
C MET A 1 20.74 -39.92 7.91
N LYS A 2 20.31 -39.99 6.64
CA LYS A 2 21.08 -40.64 5.57
C LYS A 2 22.10 -39.64 4.99
N PRO A 3 23.30 -40.07 4.55
CA PRO A 3 24.19 -39.19 3.81
C PRO A 3 23.47 -38.51 2.64
N GLY A 4 23.68 -37.20 2.47
CA GLY A 4 22.99 -36.39 1.44
C GLY A 4 21.60 -35.89 1.82
N THR A 5 21.16 -36.02 3.08
CA THR A 5 19.89 -35.44 3.57
C THR A 5 20.13 -34.20 4.43
N PHE A 6 19.23 -33.22 4.32
CA PHE A 6 19.32 -31.92 4.99
C PHE A 6 17.99 -31.56 5.65
N TYR A 7 18.05 -30.72 6.67
CA TYR A 7 16.88 -30.02 7.20
C TYR A 7 16.82 -28.60 6.66
N ALA A 8 15.61 -28.05 6.57
CA ALA A 8 15.38 -26.64 6.31
C ALA A 8 14.97 -25.94 7.61
N LEU A 9 15.54 -24.77 7.85
CA LEU A 9 15.03 -23.88 8.89
C LEU A 9 13.66 -23.33 8.47
N PRO A 10 12.71 -23.17 9.39
CA PRO A 10 11.35 -22.79 9.05
C PRO A 10 11.25 -21.31 8.66
N GLN A 11 10.66 -21.02 7.51
CA GLN A 11 10.31 -19.64 7.12
C GLN A 11 9.13 -19.09 7.92
N SER A 12 8.30 -19.98 8.48
CA SER A 12 7.26 -19.74 9.48
C SER A 12 6.76 -21.08 10.03
N PRO A 13 6.05 -21.12 11.18
CA PRO A 13 5.41 -22.34 11.69
C PRO A 13 4.18 -22.81 10.91
N GLN A 14 3.94 -22.32 9.68
CA GLN A 14 2.69 -22.49 8.93
C GLN A 14 2.19 -23.94 8.83
N LEU A 15 3.08 -24.90 8.53
CA LEU A 15 2.69 -26.31 8.43
C LEU A 15 2.33 -26.89 9.81
N PHE A 16 3.12 -26.57 10.83
CA PHE A 16 2.90 -27.08 12.19
C PHE A 16 1.63 -26.52 12.82
N LYS A 17 1.36 -25.21 12.67
CA LYS A 17 0.12 -24.63 13.21
C LYS A 17 -1.13 -25.21 12.56
N GLN A 18 -1.07 -25.57 11.26
CA GLN A 18 -2.16 -26.26 10.59
C GLN A 18 -2.33 -27.70 11.11
N MET A 19 -1.23 -28.45 11.29
CA MET A 19 -1.29 -29.79 11.90
C MET A 19 -1.85 -29.76 13.31
N LEU A 20 -1.57 -28.71 14.11
CA LEU A 20 -2.17 -28.54 15.43
C LEU A 20 -3.69 -28.37 15.35
N MET A 21 -4.21 -27.60 14.38
CA MET A 21 -5.66 -27.50 14.18
C MET A 21 -6.27 -28.87 13.82
N VAL A 22 -5.59 -29.66 12.97
CA VAL A 22 -6.04 -31.02 12.60
C VAL A 22 -5.97 -31.98 13.80
N ALA A 23 -4.97 -31.82 14.67
CA ALA A 23 -4.82 -32.59 15.90
C ALA A 23 -5.84 -32.21 17.00
N GLY A 24 -6.76 -31.27 16.73
CA GLY A 24 -7.84 -30.88 17.64
C GLY A 24 -7.50 -29.74 18.59
N PHE A 25 -6.38 -29.04 18.40
CA PHE A 25 -6.15 -27.79 19.12
C PHE A 25 -7.08 -26.71 18.58
N ASP A 26 -7.83 -26.06 19.47
CA ASP A 26 -8.78 -25.00 19.10
C ASP A 26 -8.08 -23.67 18.80
N LYS A 27 -7.09 -23.29 19.62
CA LYS A 27 -6.35 -22.02 19.50
C LYS A 27 -4.87 -22.24 19.77
N TYR A 28 -4.03 -21.64 18.94
CA TYR A 28 -2.57 -21.72 19.01
C TYR A 28 -1.97 -20.34 18.80
N TYR A 29 -0.91 -20.03 19.55
CA TYR A 29 -0.01 -18.93 19.25
C TYR A 29 1.44 -19.30 19.59
N GLN A 30 2.40 -18.65 18.92
CA GLN A 30 3.81 -18.77 19.22
C GLN A 30 4.56 -17.48 18.86
N VAL A 31 5.47 -17.05 19.74
CA VAL A 31 6.52 -16.08 19.37
C VAL A 31 7.68 -16.87 18.76
N ALA A 32 7.67 -17.01 17.44
CA ALA A 32 8.51 -17.94 16.69
C ALA A 32 9.69 -17.23 16.01
N ARG A 33 10.85 -17.89 16.01
CA ARG A 33 12.01 -17.50 15.21
C ARG A 33 11.86 -18.07 13.81
N CYS A 34 11.92 -17.20 12.80
CA CYS A 34 11.69 -17.54 11.41
C CYS A 34 12.92 -17.16 10.59
N PHE A 35 13.21 -17.97 9.57
CA PHE A 35 14.43 -17.85 8.78
C PHE A 35 14.12 -17.72 7.30
N ARG A 36 14.65 -16.70 6.62
CA ARG A 36 14.51 -16.50 5.17
C ARG A 36 15.87 -16.15 4.56
N ASP A 37 16.28 -16.93 3.58
CA ASP A 37 17.48 -16.66 2.80
C ASP A 37 17.11 -15.80 1.57
N GLU A 38 16.84 -14.52 1.84
CA GLU A 38 16.47 -13.50 0.84
C GLU A 38 17.43 -12.30 0.94
N ASP A 39 17.48 -11.50 -0.13
CA ASP A 39 18.27 -10.26 -0.16
C ASP A 39 17.94 -9.35 1.03
N LEU A 40 18.99 -8.93 1.72
CA LEU A 40 18.88 -8.03 2.84
C LEU A 40 18.39 -6.65 2.39
N ARG A 41 17.48 -6.09 3.19
CA ARG A 41 17.02 -4.71 3.11
C ARG A 41 17.02 -4.12 4.50
N ALA A 42 16.83 -2.80 4.62
CA ALA A 42 16.84 -2.12 5.91
C ALA A 42 15.87 -2.75 6.95
N ASP A 43 14.75 -3.32 6.47
CA ASP A 43 13.72 -3.99 7.25
C ASP A 43 13.72 -5.52 7.13
N ARG A 44 14.71 -6.12 6.45
CA ARG A 44 14.77 -7.57 6.19
C ARG A 44 16.05 -8.18 6.74
N GLN A 45 15.88 -9.04 7.74
CA GLN A 45 16.95 -9.84 8.34
C GLN A 45 16.73 -11.32 8.01
N PRO A 46 17.80 -12.13 7.90
CA PRO A 46 17.67 -13.55 7.62
C PRO A 46 16.95 -14.29 8.73
N GLU A 47 17.06 -13.78 9.97
CA GLU A 47 16.32 -14.25 11.14
C GLU A 47 15.42 -13.13 11.68
N PHE A 48 14.15 -13.41 11.90
CA PHE A 48 13.17 -12.46 12.45
C PHE A 48 12.13 -13.17 13.33
N THR A 49 11.42 -12.39 14.15
CA THR A 49 10.45 -12.92 15.11
C THR A 49 9.05 -12.70 14.56
N GLN A 50 8.20 -13.73 14.60
CA GLN A 50 6.79 -13.61 14.30
C GLN A 50 5.97 -13.93 15.55
N LEU A 51 4.90 -13.16 15.78
CA LEU A 51 3.77 -13.63 16.57
C LEU A 51 2.86 -14.42 15.62
N ASP A 52 3.04 -15.72 15.59
CA ASP A 52 2.26 -16.63 14.75
C ASP A 52 1.04 -17.12 15.53
N MET A 53 -0.15 -17.06 14.90
CA MET A 53 -1.41 -17.42 15.55
C MET A 53 -2.27 -18.26 14.60
N LYS A 54 -3.06 -19.17 15.17
CA LYS A 54 -4.05 -19.96 14.43
C LYS A 54 -5.22 -20.34 15.34
N MET A 55 -6.43 -20.31 14.80
CA MET A 55 -7.65 -20.74 15.47
C MET A 55 -8.46 -21.63 14.54
N ALA A 56 -9.09 -22.67 15.10
CA ALA A 56 -10.01 -23.55 14.39
C ALA A 56 -11.40 -22.90 14.29
N PHE A 57 -12.15 -23.26 13.24
CA PHE A 57 -13.55 -22.83 13.03
C PHE A 57 -13.84 -21.33 13.18
N THR A 58 -12.83 -20.48 12.93
CA THR A 58 -12.91 -19.03 13.16
C THR A 58 -13.11 -18.31 11.81
N PRO A 59 -14.22 -17.57 11.63
CA PRO A 59 -14.45 -16.69 10.48
C PRO A 59 -13.39 -15.57 10.37
N LEU A 60 -13.32 -14.96 9.18
CA LEU A 60 -12.41 -13.85 8.92
C LEU A 60 -12.61 -12.67 9.89
N GLU A 61 -13.85 -12.26 10.11
CA GLU A 61 -14.18 -11.09 10.95
C GLU A 61 -13.75 -11.25 12.41
N ASP A 62 -13.91 -12.44 12.96
CA ASP A 62 -13.48 -12.75 14.34
C ASP A 62 -11.95 -12.72 14.45
N MET A 63 -11.25 -13.23 13.44
CA MET A 63 -9.79 -13.17 13.38
C MET A 63 -9.28 -11.73 13.23
N LEU A 64 -9.94 -10.91 12.42
CA LEU A 64 -9.62 -9.48 12.30
C LEU A 64 -9.83 -8.76 13.63
N THR A 65 -11.00 -8.96 14.26
CA THR A 65 -11.33 -8.35 15.56
C THR A 65 -10.30 -8.70 16.62
N LEU A 66 -9.92 -9.97 16.73
CA LEU A 66 -8.86 -10.41 17.66
C LEU A 66 -7.54 -9.69 17.42
N ASN A 67 -7.10 -9.56 16.17
CA ASN A 67 -5.85 -8.87 15.85
C ASN A 67 -5.93 -7.36 16.13
N GLU A 68 -7.05 -6.72 15.79
CA GLU A 68 -7.26 -5.31 16.09
C GLU A 68 -7.24 -5.04 17.60
N GLU A 69 -7.92 -5.87 18.39
CA GLU A 69 -7.93 -5.78 19.86
C GLU A 69 -6.55 -5.99 20.47
N LEU A 70 -5.80 -6.97 19.97
CA LEU A 70 -4.42 -7.20 20.38
C LEU A 70 -3.55 -5.96 20.14
N ILE A 71 -3.62 -5.37 18.93
CA ILE A 71 -2.85 -4.18 18.57
C ILE A 71 -3.29 -2.98 19.45
N ARG A 72 -4.60 -2.76 19.61
CA ARG A 72 -5.15 -1.70 20.47
C ARG A 72 -4.63 -1.83 21.89
N LYS A 73 -4.66 -3.04 22.46
CA LYS A 73 -4.20 -3.31 23.82
C LYS A 73 -2.71 -3.01 23.98
N VAL A 74 -1.88 -3.47 23.04
CA VAL A 74 -0.42 -3.21 23.07
C VAL A 74 -0.12 -1.72 22.98
N PHE A 75 -0.79 -0.98 22.09
CA PHE A 75 -0.59 0.47 21.97
C PHE A 75 -1.06 1.24 23.20
N LEU A 76 -2.19 0.86 23.77
CA LEU A 76 -2.69 1.48 25.00
C LEU A 76 -1.74 1.22 26.17
N GLU A 77 -1.35 -0.03 26.41
CA GLU A 77 -0.53 -0.41 27.56
C GLU A 77 0.92 0.10 27.47
N ILE A 78 1.52 0.09 26.26
CA ILE A 78 2.94 0.46 26.09
C ILE A 78 3.11 1.95 25.76
N LYS A 79 2.18 2.54 25.01
CA LYS A 79 2.31 3.93 24.51
C LYS A 79 1.26 4.89 25.07
N GLY A 80 0.22 4.40 25.75
CA GLY A 80 -0.89 5.24 26.19
C GLY A 80 -1.70 5.84 25.03
N VAL A 81 -1.64 5.21 23.84
CA VAL A 81 -2.31 5.70 22.64
C VAL A 81 -3.56 4.87 22.38
N GLU A 82 -4.70 5.56 22.33
CA GLU A 82 -5.97 4.97 21.90
C GLU A 82 -6.01 4.93 20.37
N LEU A 83 -6.16 3.73 19.79
CA LEU A 83 -6.31 3.54 18.36
C LEU A 83 -7.79 3.36 17.98
N PRO A 84 -8.19 3.62 16.72
CA PRO A 84 -9.58 3.51 16.27
C PRO A 84 -10.21 2.14 16.50
N ASN A 85 -11.54 2.12 16.62
CA ASN A 85 -12.33 0.88 16.71
C ASN A 85 -13.63 1.00 15.89
N PRO A 86 -13.79 0.25 14.79
CA PRO A 86 -12.80 -0.66 14.18
C PRO A 86 -11.66 0.11 13.50
N PHE A 87 -10.59 -0.59 13.09
CA PHE A 87 -9.59 0.02 12.21
C PHE A 87 -10.20 0.34 10.83
N PRO A 88 -9.78 1.44 10.17
CA PRO A 88 -10.18 1.71 8.79
C PRO A 88 -9.77 0.55 7.87
N ARG A 89 -10.70 0.11 7.03
CA ARG A 89 -10.48 -1.00 6.10
C ARG A 89 -10.49 -0.49 4.67
N LEU A 90 -9.54 -0.98 3.89
CA LEU A 90 -9.46 -0.77 2.45
C LEU A 90 -9.36 -2.13 1.79
N THR A 91 -10.13 -2.32 0.73
CA THR A 91 -9.89 -3.43 -0.20
C THR A 91 -8.55 -3.21 -0.90
N TYR A 92 -7.96 -4.29 -1.41
CA TYR A 92 -6.74 -4.20 -2.23
C TYR A 92 -6.94 -3.24 -3.42
N ALA A 93 -8.10 -3.32 -4.08
CA ALA A 93 -8.43 -2.45 -5.20
C ALA A 93 -8.45 -0.97 -4.79
N GLU A 94 -9.08 -0.63 -3.66
CA GLU A 94 -9.09 0.75 -3.16
C GLU A 94 -7.69 1.25 -2.77
N ALA A 95 -6.90 0.42 -2.08
CA ALA A 95 -5.55 0.77 -1.66
C ALA A 95 -4.63 1.05 -2.86
N MET A 96 -4.65 0.15 -3.85
CA MET A 96 -3.89 0.33 -5.09
C MET A 96 -4.41 1.51 -5.91
N ASN A 97 -5.73 1.72 -5.98
CA ASN A 97 -6.32 2.79 -6.76
C ASN A 97 -6.05 4.19 -6.18
N ARG A 98 -6.13 4.33 -4.85
CA ARG A 98 -5.99 5.60 -4.12
C ARG A 98 -4.56 5.91 -3.71
N TYR A 99 -3.70 4.91 -3.56
CA TYR A 99 -2.34 5.13 -3.02
C TYR A 99 -1.24 4.47 -3.85
N GLY A 100 -1.56 3.59 -4.80
CA GLY A 100 -0.56 2.85 -5.57
C GLY A 100 0.23 1.84 -4.73
N SER A 101 -0.25 1.53 -3.53
CA SER A 101 0.38 0.60 -2.59
C SER A 101 -0.67 -0.16 -1.79
N ASP A 102 -0.40 -1.44 -1.54
CA ASP A 102 -1.19 -2.32 -0.67
C ASP A 102 -0.90 -2.13 0.83
N ARG A 103 0.08 -1.27 1.16
CA ARG A 103 0.43 -0.85 2.53
C ARG A 103 0.55 0.68 2.62
N PRO A 104 -0.54 1.41 2.33
CA PRO A 104 -0.50 2.86 2.23
C PRO A 104 -0.24 3.52 3.57
N ASP A 105 0.52 4.61 3.56
CA ASP A 105 0.62 5.52 4.69
C ASP A 105 -0.54 6.50 4.66
N THR A 106 -1.57 6.24 5.48
CA THR A 106 -2.82 7.02 5.52
C THR A 106 -2.73 8.27 6.39
N ARG A 107 -1.55 8.61 6.92
CA ARG A 107 -1.36 9.81 7.76
C ARG A 107 -1.35 11.10 6.97
N PHE A 108 -1.11 11.03 5.65
CA PHE A 108 -1.08 12.19 4.76
C PHE A 108 -2.17 12.07 3.71
N ASP A 109 -2.85 13.20 3.46
CA ASP A 109 -3.99 13.27 2.55
C ASP A 109 -3.52 13.49 1.09
N LEU A 110 -2.71 12.56 0.59
CA LEU A 110 -2.05 12.60 -0.72
C LEU A 110 -2.44 11.39 -1.56
N GLU A 111 -3.72 11.32 -1.93
CA GLU A 111 -4.26 10.25 -2.75
C GLU A 111 -3.99 10.45 -4.24
N LEU A 112 -3.72 9.35 -4.93
CA LEU A 112 -3.84 9.24 -6.37
C LEU A 112 -5.30 9.42 -6.75
N LYS A 113 -5.56 10.46 -7.52
CA LYS A 113 -6.87 10.75 -8.06
C LYS A 113 -6.87 10.37 -9.53
N ASP A 114 -7.89 9.63 -9.93
CA ASP A 114 -8.47 9.90 -11.22
C ASP A 114 -9.05 11.33 -11.11
N VAL A 115 -8.45 12.33 -11.75
CA VAL A 115 -9.08 13.66 -11.98
C VAL A 115 -10.48 13.51 -12.60
N MET A 116 -11.48 13.29 -11.74
CA MET A 116 -12.81 13.81 -11.96
C MET A 116 -12.72 15.32 -11.75
N LEU A 117 -12.70 16.08 -12.83
CA LEU A 117 -12.92 17.52 -12.71
C LEU A 117 -14.41 17.73 -12.46
N PHE A 118 -14.79 18.16 -11.25
CA PHE A 118 -16.11 18.74 -11.02
C PHE A 118 -16.18 20.04 -11.82
N ILE A 119 -16.66 19.95 -13.06
CA ILE A 119 -17.14 21.11 -13.79
C ILE A 119 -18.47 21.47 -13.11
N SER A 120 -18.65 22.74 -12.75
CA SER A 120 -19.88 23.21 -12.08
C SER A 120 -21.14 22.67 -12.77
N PRO A 121 -22.24 22.42 -12.02
CA PRO A 121 -23.52 22.03 -12.60
C PRO A 121 -23.88 22.92 -13.80
N PRO A 122 -24.30 22.36 -14.95
CA PRO A 122 -25.01 21.09 -15.08
C PRO A 122 -24.20 19.93 -15.70
N LEU A 123 -22.88 20.05 -15.79
CA LEU A 123 -22.07 19.24 -16.72
C LEU A 123 -21.54 17.91 -16.16
N GLY A 124 -22.35 17.11 -15.45
CA GLY A 124 -22.09 15.68 -15.16
C GLY A 124 -20.75 15.29 -14.51
N THR A 125 -20.50 13.97 -14.46
CA THR A 125 -19.29 13.33 -13.92
C THR A 125 -18.51 12.72 -15.09
N PHE A 126 -17.25 13.13 -15.29
CA PHE A 126 -16.36 12.58 -16.33
C PHE A 126 -15.07 12.03 -15.70
N MET A 127 -14.56 10.90 -16.20
CA MET A 127 -13.28 10.33 -15.80
C MET A 127 -12.10 11.07 -16.46
N VAL A 128 -10.90 10.98 -15.89
CA VAL A 128 -9.65 11.52 -16.50
C VAL A 128 -9.45 11.03 -17.91
N SER A 129 -9.69 9.73 -18.10
CA SER A 129 -9.62 9.06 -19.39
C SER A 129 -10.51 9.73 -20.41
N ASP A 130 -11.67 10.24 -20.00
CA ASP A 130 -12.64 10.88 -20.88
C ASP A 130 -12.18 12.30 -21.24
N ILE A 131 -11.58 13.03 -20.29
CA ILE A 131 -11.02 14.38 -20.52
C ILE A 131 -9.84 14.33 -21.50
N PHE A 132 -8.99 13.30 -21.38
CA PHE A 132 -7.85 13.12 -22.27
C PHE A 132 -8.14 12.23 -23.48
N SER A 133 -9.37 11.71 -23.62
CA SER A 133 -9.79 10.99 -24.82
C SER A 133 -9.75 11.97 -26.01
N GLY A 134 -8.94 11.66 -27.02
CA GLY A 134 -8.70 12.58 -28.14
C GLY A 134 -7.75 13.75 -27.82
N SER A 135 -7.03 13.71 -26.70
CA SER A 135 -5.95 14.67 -26.40
C SER A 135 -4.91 14.68 -27.52
N SER A 136 -4.47 15.86 -27.94
CA SER A 136 -3.35 16.00 -28.90
C SER A 136 -1.99 15.68 -28.27
N PHE A 137 -1.94 15.45 -26.95
CA PHE A 137 -0.73 15.09 -26.25
C PHE A 137 -0.53 13.56 -26.28
N LYS A 138 0.31 13.12 -27.22
CA LYS A 138 0.56 11.69 -27.53
C LYS A 138 0.80 10.79 -26.32
N VAL A 139 1.54 11.27 -25.31
CA VAL A 139 1.84 10.47 -24.11
C VAL A 139 0.56 10.01 -23.39
N PHE A 140 -0.47 10.85 -23.36
CA PHE A 140 -1.74 10.50 -22.71
C PHE A 140 -2.64 9.67 -23.62
N SER A 141 -2.74 10.02 -24.91
CA SER A 141 -3.54 9.23 -25.86
C SER A 141 -3.00 7.79 -25.99
N ASP A 142 -1.69 7.64 -26.16
CA ASP A 142 -1.04 6.33 -26.34
C ASP A 142 -1.21 5.46 -25.07
N SER A 143 -1.14 6.08 -23.88
CA SER A 143 -1.40 5.38 -22.61
C SER A 143 -2.84 4.89 -22.49
N LEU A 144 -3.83 5.67 -22.93
CA LEU A 144 -5.24 5.26 -22.88
C LEU A 144 -5.57 4.22 -23.96
N GLU A 145 -5.08 4.40 -25.19
CA GLU A 145 -5.29 3.45 -26.31
C GLU A 145 -4.69 2.07 -26.03
N SER A 146 -3.60 2.00 -25.25
CA SER A 146 -3.00 0.74 -24.81
C SER A 146 -3.69 0.11 -23.59
N GLY A 147 -4.81 0.65 -23.13
CA GLY A 147 -5.54 0.17 -21.95
C GLY A 147 -4.89 0.55 -20.62
N GLY A 148 -3.96 1.51 -20.63
CA GLY A 148 -3.37 2.09 -19.42
C GLY A 148 -4.30 3.10 -18.73
N ILE A 149 -3.79 3.69 -17.66
CA ILE A 149 -4.54 4.63 -16.80
C ILE A 149 -3.73 5.91 -16.60
N ILE A 150 -4.44 7.03 -16.42
CA ILE A 150 -3.84 8.33 -16.09
C ILE A 150 -4.31 8.72 -14.70
N LYS A 151 -3.36 8.78 -13.75
CA LYS A 151 -3.58 9.21 -12.37
C LYS A 151 -2.84 10.51 -12.11
N VAL A 152 -3.34 11.31 -11.18
CA VAL A 152 -2.63 12.49 -10.69
C VAL A 152 -2.48 12.45 -9.18
N LEU A 153 -1.42 13.09 -8.70
CA LEU A 153 -1.23 13.38 -7.28
C LEU A 153 -1.41 14.89 -7.06
N CYS A 154 -2.46 15.28 -6.35
CA CYS A 154 -2.67 16.68 -6.01
C CYS A 154 -1.84 17.03 -4.77
N VAL A 155 -0.87 17.92 -4.90
CA VAL A 155 0.00 18.34 -3.80
C VAL A 155 -0.44 19.71 -3.29
N PRO A 156 -1.07 19.81 -2.10
CA PRO A 156 -1.49 21.09 -1.52
C PRO A 156 -0.31 22.06 -1.40
N ASN A 157 -0.51 23.31 -1.81
CA ASN A 157 0.54 24.35 -1.85
C ASN A 157 1.79 23.99 -2.69
N GLY A 158 1.72 22.96 -3.53
CA GLY A 158 2.86 22.49 -4.33
C GLY A 158 3.41 23.54 -5.29
N ALA A 159 2.55 24.42 -5.83
CA ALA A 159 2.96 25.49 -6.73
C ALA A 159 3.90 26.52 -6.09
N LYS A 160 3.70 26.82 -4.80
CA LYS A 160 4.55 27.73 -4.00
C LYS A 160 5.82 27.03 -3.52
N LYS A 161 5.71 25.75 -3.16
CA LYS A 161 6.79 24.98 -2.52
C LYS A 161 7.83 24.46 -3.51
N TYR A 162 7.42 24.00 -4.68
CA TYR A 162 8.32 23.35 -5.63
C TYR A 162 8.63 24.25 -6.81
N SER A 163 9.90 24.41 -7.17
CA SER A 163 10.32 25.13 -8.37
C SER A 163 10.12 24.30 -9.64
N ASN A 164 10.10 24.92 -10.82
CA ASN A 164 10.01 24.18 -12.09
C ASN A 164 11.24 23.31 -12.35
N SER A 165 12.44 23.75 -11.91
CA SER A 165 13.66 22.95 -12.04
C SER A 165 13.58 21.68 -11.18
N THR A 166 13.05 21.78 -9.96
CA THR A 166 12.82 20.63 -9.08
C THR A 166 11.90 19.58 -9.70
N LEU A 167 10.83 20.01 -10.38
CA LEU A 167 9.86 19.08 -10.99
C LEU A 167 10.31 18.52 -12.34
N LYS A 168 11.21 19.22 -13.07
CA LYS A 168 11.69 18.77 -14.39
C LYS A 168 12.95 17.89 -14.32
N LYS A 169 13.83 18.12 -13.35
CA LYS A 169 15.15 17.45 -13.24
C LYS A 169 15.64 17.28 -11.79
N GLY A 170 14.83 17.63 -10.80
CA GLY A 170 15.19 17.50 -9.39
C GLY A 170 14.80 16.15 -8.81
N ASP A 171 14.84 16.07 -7.48
CA ASP A 171 14.70 14.81 -6.75
C ASP A 171 13.36 14.11 -7.02
N ILE A 172 12.26 14.87 -7.11
CA ILE A 172 10.93 14.31 -7.40
C ILE A 172 10.91 13.64 -8.78
N TYR A 173 11.50 14.30 -9.80
CA TYR A 173 11.60 13.74 -11.14
C TYR A 173 12.48 12.48 -11.15
N ASN A 174 13.63 12.54 -10.49
CA ASN A 174 14.57 11.42 -10.42
C ASN A 174 13.97 10.22 -9.68
N GLU A 175 13.20 10.45 -8.62
CA GLU A 175 12.53 9.39 -7.87
C GLU A 175 11.43 8.70 -8.68
N ALA A 176 10.65 9.48 -9.44
CA ALA A 176 9.66 8.93 -10.36
C ALA A 176 10.33 8.01 -11.41
N PHE A 177 11.46 8.42 -11.98
CA PHE A 177 12.21 7.61 -12.95
C PHE A 177 12.83 6.35 -12.34
N LYS A 178 13.40 6.44 -11.13
CA LYS A 178 13.88 5.26 -10.39
C LYS A 178 12.76 4.27 -10.12
N SER A 179 11.55 4.78 -9.91
CA SER A 179 10.32 3.99 -9.72
C SER A 179 9.71 3.47 -11.03
N GLY A 180 10.36 3.70 -12.18
CA GLY A 180 9.95 3.17 -13.48
C GLY A 180 9.14 4.12 -14.37
N ALA A 181 8.90 5.37 -13.94
CA ALA A 181 8.23 6.36 -14.78
C ALA A 181 9.11 6.76 -15.98
N LYS A 182 8.48 6.96 -17.14
CA LYS A 182 9.15 7.46 -18.36
C LYS A 182 9.06 8.98 -18.51
N GLY A 183 8.34 9.64 -17.61
CA GLY A 183 8.10 11.08 -17.60
C GLY A 183 7.24 11.46 -16.39
N LEU A 184 7.27 12.74 -16.03
CA LEU A 184 6.44 13.30 -14.96
C LEU A 184 5.82 14.63 -15.42
N PRO A 185 4.71 14.59 -16.18
CA PRO A 185 3.94 15.79 -16.48
C PRO A 185 3.43 16.42 -15.19
N PHE A 186 3.50 17.75 -15.10
CA PHE A 186 2.99 18.49 -13.93
C PHE A 186 2.27 19.76 -14.36
N LEU A 187 1.30 20.16 -13.54
CA LEU A 187 0.57 21.41 -13.65
C LEU A 187 0.72 22.17 -12.32
N LYS A 188 1.00 23.46 -12.39
CA LYS A 188 0.96 24.35 -11.22
C LYS A 188 -0.27 25.22 -11.33
N ILE A 189 -1.04 25.28 -10.25
CA ILE A 189 -2.16 26.21 -10.10
C ILE A 189 -1.70 27.28 -9.11
N THR A 190 -1.58 28.51 -9.61
CA THR A 190 -1.27 29.70 -8.82
C THR A 190 -2.56 30.33 -8.29
N GLU A 191 -2.45 31.24 -7.32
CA GLU A 191 -3.62 31.92 -6.69
C GLU A 191 -4.49 32.67 -7.71
N ASN A 192 -3.93 33.01 -8.88
CA ASN A 192 -4.63 33.67 -9.96
C ASN A 192 -5.36 32.70 -10.92
N GLY A 193 -5.45 31.42 -10.57
CA GLY A 193 -6.03 30.37 -11.42
C GLY A 193 -5.21 30.07 -12.69
N LYS A 194 -3.94 30.49 -12.72
CA LYS A 194 -2.98 30.23 -13.81
C LYS A 194 -2.03 29.10 -13.47
#